data_AF-A0A4Q9JXM7-F1
#
_entry.id   AF-A0A4Q9JXM7-F1
#
_cell.length_a   1.000
_cell.length_b   1.000
_cell.length_c   1.000
_cell.angle_alpha   90.00
_cell.angle_beta   90.00
_cell.angle_gamma   90.00
#
_symmetry.space_group_name_H-M   'P 1'
#
loop_
_entity.id
_entity.type
_entity.pdbx_description
1 polymer ?
#
loop_
_entity_poly.entity_id
_entity_poly.type
_entity_poly.pdbx_seq_one_letter_code
_entity_poly.pdbx_strand_id
1 'polypeptide(L)'
;MGGNLSIILSPKITLDLGAEQRFQTAQKINGIKNSELRSIPTISAGSTYSINQDTAVSVSASLGGSSAAPDAIFGLSLWKKF
;
A
#
# COMPACT_ATOMS: atom_id res chain seq x y z
N MET A 1 -11.79 -3.96 0.92
CA MET A 1 -12.33 -3.08 -0.13
C MET A 1 -11.44 -1.86 -0.21
N GLY A 2 -11.21 -1.29 -1.38
CA GLY A 2 -10.30 -0.15 -1.51
C GLY A 2 -10.41 0.52 -2.87
N GLY A 3 -9.77 1.68 -2.99
CA GLY A 3 -9.69 2.45 -4.22
C GLY A 3 -8.28 3.01 -4.41
N ASN A 4 -7.81 2.96 -5.65
CA ASN A 4 -6.54 3.55 -6.06
C ASN A 4 -6.82 4.64 -7.10
N LEU A 5 -6.12 5.76 -6.97
CA LEU A 5 -6.11 6.87 -7.91
C LEU A 5 -4.67 7.09 -8.37
N SER A 6 -4.46 7.02 -9.68
CA SER A 6 -3.16 7.29 -10.31
C SER A 6 -3.29 8.50 -11.23
N ILE A 7 -2.42 9.48 -11.06
CA ILE A 7 -2.42 10.73 -11.80
C ILE A 7 -1.07 10.85 -12.52
N ILE A 8 -1.12 10.92 -13.84
CA ILE A 8 0.06 11.20 -14.67
C ILE A 8 0.26 12.71 -14.69
N LEU A 9 1.29 13.19 -13.99
CA LEU A 9 1.62 14.62 -13.91
C LEU A 9 2.46 15.07 -15.12
N SER A 10 3.30 14.17 -15.63
CA SER A 10 4.09 14.37 -16.85
C SER A 10 4.48 13.01 -17.45
N PRO A 11 5.05 12.95 -18.67
CA PRO A 11 5.53 11.70 -19.24
C PRO A 11 6.56 10.94 -18.38
N LYS A 12 7.16 11.61 -17.40
CA LYS A 12 8.13 11.02 -16.48
C LYS A 12 7.64 10.84 -15.05
N ILE A 13 6.52 11.44 -14.65
CA ILE A 13 6.11 11.48 -13.24
C ILE A 13 4.66 11.05 -13.10
N THR A 14 4.45 10.07 -12.22
CA THR A 14 3.13 9.64 -11.76
C THR A 14 3.02 9.85 -10.26
N LEU A 15 1.84 10.25 -9.81
CA LEU A 15 1.43 10.29 -8.42
C LEU A 15 0.36 9.22 -8.19
N ASP A 16 0.58 8.36 -7.21
CA ASP A 16 -0.30 7.26 -6.86
C ASP A 16 -0.84 7.47 -5.45
N LEU A 17 -2.16 7.40 -5.29
CA LEU A 17 -2.87 7.50 -4.02
C LEU A 17 -3.72 6.24 -3.85
N GLY A 18 -3.76 5.68 -2.66
CA GLY A 18 -4.54 4.48 -2.37
C GLY A 18 -5.21 4.56 -1.01
N ALA A 19 -6.41 4.00 -0.91
CA ALA A 19 -7.08 3.76 0.35
C ALA A 19 -7.59 2.32 0.35
N GLU A 20 -7.20 1.55 1.36
CA GLU A 20 -7.58 0.15 1.50
C GLU A 20 -8.17 -0.10 2.88
N GLN A 21 -9.23 -0.90 2.91
CA GLN A 21 -9.86 -1.43 4.11
C GLN A 21 -9.76 -2.96 4.07
N ARG A 22 -8.95 -3.52 4.96
CA ARG A 22 -8.79 -4.97 5.13
C ARG A 22 -9.52 -5.44 6.39
N PHE A 23 -10.10 -6.63 6.32
CA PHE A 23 -10.75 -7.28 7.46
C PHE A 23 -10.09 -8.63 7.70
N GLN A 24 -9.70 -8.88 8.94
CA GLN A 24 -9.20 -10.18 9.37
C GLN A 24 -10.22 -10.81 10.30
N THR A 25 -10.76 -11.96 9.91
CA THR A 25 -11.70 -12.74 10.72
C THR A 25 -11.03 -13.27 11.99
N ALA A 26 -11.83 -13.46 13.03
CA ALA A 26 -11.35 -14.03 14.30
C ALA A 26 -10.78 -15.44 14.06
N GLN A 27 -9.59 -15.70 14.61
CA GLN A 27 -8.94 -16.99 14.51
C GLN A 27 -9.30 -17.86 15.73
N LYS A 28 -9.58 -19.13 15.46
CA LYS A 28 -9.69 -20.17 16.48
C LYS A 28 -8.61 -21.21 16.27
N ILE A 29 -8.00 -21.66 17.36
CA ILE A 29 -7.05 -22.79 17.37
C ILE A 29 -7.66 -23.83 18.31
N ASN A 30 -7.91 -25.03 17.79
CA ASN A 30 -8.57 -26.11 18.54
C ASN A 30 -9.93 -25.72 19.14
N GLY A 31 -10.71 -24.91 18.40
CA GLY A 31 -12.02 -24.42 18.85
C GLY A 31 -11.97 -23.26 19.85
N ILE A 32 -10.80 -22.96 20.42
CA ILE A 32 -10.60 -21.85 21.36
C ILE A 32 -10.23 -20.58 20.59
N LYS A 33 -10.92 -19.49 20.89
CA LYS A 33 -10.68 -18.17 20.29
C LYS A 33 -9.28 -17.67 20.66
N ASN A 34 -8.47 -17.38 19.64
CA ASN A 34 -7.09 -16.93 19.81
C ASN A 34 -6.90 -15.47 19.34
N SER A 35 -7.69 -15.01 18.37
CA SER A 35 -7.66 -13.61 17.94
C SER A 35 -9.05 -13.04 17.72
N GLU A 36 -9.15 -11.72 17.90
CA GLU A 36 -10.34 -10.93 17.64
C GLU A 36 -10.49 -10.62 16.13
N LEU A 37 -11.70 -10.25 15.72
CA LEU A 37 -11.94 -9.63 14.43
C LEU A 37 -11.17 -8.30 14.37
N ARG A 38 -10.43 -8.05 13.29
CA ARG A 38 -9.67 -6.81 13.10
C ARG A 38 -10.10 -6.08 11.84
N SER A 39 -10.23 -4.76 11.98
CA SER A 39 -10.39 -3.79 10.91
C SER A 39 -9.05 -3.11 10.69
N ILE A 40 -8.54 -3.14 9.46
CA ILE A 40 -7.19 -2.71 9.10
C ILE A 40 -7.31 -1.72 7.93
N PRO A 41 -7.69 -0.46 8.20
CA PRO A 41 -7.64 0.62 7.22
C PRO A 41 -6.19 1.06 6.99
N THR A 42 -5.86 1.36 5.74
CA THR A 42 -4.58 1.95 5.34
C THR A 42 -4.79 3.00 4.27
N ILE A 43 -4.08 4.12 4.36
CA ILE A 43 -3.97 5.10 3.27
C ILE A 43 -2.54 5.09 2.75
N SER A 44 -2.37 5.28 1.44
CA SER A 44 -1.06 5.26 0.81
C SER A 44 -0.91 6.37 -0.21
N ALA A 45 0.32 6.83 -0.34
CA ALA A 45 0.73 7.78 -1.35
C ALA A 45 2.10 7.38 -1.88
N GLY A 46 2.34 7.59 -3.16
CA GLY A 46 3.62 7.30 -3.77
C GLY A 46 3.82 8.10 -5.04
N SER A 47 5.06 8.14 -5.50
CA SER A 47 5.38 8.73 -6.79
C SER A 47 6.40 7.87 -7.51
N THR A 48 6.19 7.75 -8.81
CA THR A 48 7.08 7.04 -9.73
C THR A 48 7.71 8.03 -10.69
N TYR A 49 9.03 7.97 -10.82
CA TYR A 49 9.82 8.72 -11.79
C TYR A 49 10.39 7.77 -12.85
N SER A 50 10.05 7.99 -14.12
CA SER A 50 10.65 7.31 -15.26
C SER A 50 12.00 7.95 -15.60
N ILE A 51 13.06 7.17 -15.42
CA ILE A 51 14.42 7.54 -15.82
C ILE A 51 14.52 7.49 -17.36
N ASN A 52 14.01 6.40 -17.93
CA ASN A 52 13.89 6.16 -19.37
C ASN A 52 12.74 5.18 -19.65
N GLN A 53 12.56 4.80 -20.91
CA GLN A 53 11.45 3.95 -21.37
C GLN A 53 11.38 2.59 -20.66
N ASP A 54 12.51 2.09 -20.15
CA ASP A 54 12.62 0.78 -19.53
C ASP A 54 13.00 0.83 -18.05
N THR A 55 13.26 2.02 -17.48
CA THR A 55 13.75 2.14 -16.11
C THR A 55 12.96 3.20 -15.35
N ALA A 56 12.48 2.85 -14.16
CA ALA A 56 11.78 3.77 -13.27
C ALA A 56 12.19 3.55 -11.82
N VAL A 57 12.13 4.62 -11.03
CA VAL A 57 12.28 4.56 -9.57
C VAL A 57 10.98 5.03 -8.94
N SER A 58 10.56 4.40 -7.85
CA SER A 58 9.39 4.85 -7.11
C SER A 58 9.63 4.89 -5.62
N VAL A 59 8.96 5.84 -4.97
CA VAL A 59 8.88 5.97 -3.53
C VAL A 59 7.43 5.88 -3.10
N SER A 60 7.18 5.25 -1.96
CA SER A 60 5.83 5.15 -1.40
C SER A 60 5.83 5.24 0.12
N ALA A 61 4.70 5.68 0.66
CA ALA A 61 4.37 5.66 2.06
C ALA A 61 2.97 5.08 2.23
N SER A 62 2.77 4.22 3.23
CA SER A 62 1.49 3.70 3.65
C SER A 62 1.33 3.90 5.15
N LEU A 63 0.22 4.48 5.57
CA LEU A 63 -0.08 4.81 6.97
C LEU A 63 -1.20 3.90 7.47
N GLY A 64 -0.96 3.26 8.61
CA GLY A 64 -1.94 2.42 9.29
C GLY A 64 -2.98 3.25 10.03
N GLY A 65 -4.25 2.93 9.85
CA GLY A 65 -5.36 3.57 10.55
C GLY A 65 -5.91 2.77 11.72
N SER A 66 -5.26 1.66 12.13
CA SER A 66 -5.65 0.88 13.30
C SER A 66 -4.44 0.24 13.98
N SER A 67 -4.61 -0.16 15.24
CA SER A 67 -3.59 -0.91 16.02
C SER A 67 -3.29 -2.32 15.50
N ALA A 68 -3.97 -2.73 14.42
CA ALA A 68 -3.74 -3.99 13.74
C ALA A 68 -2.90 -3.81 12.45
N ALA A 69 -2.55 -2.59 12.09
CA ALA A 69 -1.60 -2.24 11.03
C ALA A 69 -0.29 -1.71 11.64
N PRO A 70 0.84 -1.76 10.92
CA PRO A 70 2.00 -0.93 11.24
C PRO A 70 1.63 0.56 11.17
N ASP A 71 2.24 1.40 12.01
CA ASP A 71 1.98 2.84 12.02
C ASP A 71 2.28 3.48 10.65
N ALA A 72 3.42 3.12 10.07
CA ALA A 72 3.82 3.53 8.73
C ALA A 72 4.73 2.49 8.07
N ILE A 73 4.63 2.39 6.74
CA ILE A 73 5.52 1.61 5.87
C ILE A 73 6.03 2.53 4.78
N PHE A 74 7.36 2.59 4.60
CA PHE A 74 7.99 3.33 3.50
C PHE A 74 8.60 2.35 2.50
N GLY A 75 8.44 2.65 1.21
CA GLY A 75 8.94 1.83 0.12
C GLY A 75 9.84 2.63 -0.82
N LEU A 76 10.90 1.99 -1.30
CA LEU A 76 11.72 2.44 -2.42
C LEU A 76 11.83 1.26 -3.39
N SER A 77 11.54 1.49 -4.67
CA SER A 77 11.67 0.45 -5.69
C SER A 77 12.39 0.97 -6.94
N LEU A 78 13.17 0.09 -7.55
CA LEU A 78 13.78 0.30 -8.86
C LEU A 78 13.24 -0.75 -9.81
N TRP A 79 12.56 -0.32 -10.86
CA TRP A 79 11.99 -1.16 -11.90
C TRP A 79 12.81 -1.08 -13.18
N LYS A 80 13.03 -2.24 -13.79
CA LYS A 80 13.62 -2.36 -15.13
C LYS A 80 12.79 -3.31 -15.99
N LYS A 81 12.32 -2.84 -17.14
CA LYS A 81 11.67 -3.65 -18.17
C LYS A 81 12.75 -4.34 -19.03
N PHE A 82 12.49 -5.60 -19.41
CA PHE A 82 13.36 -6.41 -20.28
C PHE A 82 12.79 -6.50 -21.69
#